data_AF-A0A268TBP7-F1
#
_entry.id   AF-A0A268TBP7-F1
#
_cell.length_a   1.000
_cell.length_b   1.000
_cell.length_c   1.000
_cell.angle_alpha   90.00
_cell.angle_beta   90.00
_cell.angle_gamma   90.00
#
_symmetry.space_group_name_H-M   'P 1'
#
loop_
_entity.id
_entity.type
_entity.pdbx_description
1 polymer ?
#
loop_
_entity_poly.entity_id
_entity_poly.type
_entity_poly.pdbx_seq_one_letter_code
_entity_poly.pdbx_strand_id
1 'polypeptide(L)'
;MKKILFFSVCFSSVLLAGPICDFKAKDIQTQIEQAIKHAHKDKLAGLERALKELKNHCDDTEVLKKSQDKIAKLEDKIKQAQTKLVELTSAGKESKIKKMDMKIKALQSELEEEQNELEKMQNLLKTKATQSDS
;
A
#
# COMPACT_ATOMS: atom_id res chain seq x y z
N MET A 1 33.87 41.07 27.05
CA MET A 1 33.05 40.08 27.79
C MET A 1 31.58 40.41 27.62
N LYS A 2 30.73 39.36 27.53
CA LYS A 2 29.29 39.31 27.20
C LYS A 2 29.00 39.40 25.69
N LYS A 3 28.72 38.31 24.96
CA LYS A 3 27.73 37.20 25.04
C LYS A 3 26.49 37.51 24.19
N ILE A 4 26.29 36.66 23.15
CA ILE A 4 25.01 36.24 22.56
C ILE A 4 24.41 37.30 21.62
N LEU A 5 24.18 37.02 20.33
CA LEU A 5 23.08 36.18 19.84
C LEU A 5 23.47 35.40 18.57
N PHE A 6 23.62 34.08 18.69
CA PHE A 6 23.46 33.14 17.59
C PHE A 6 21.95 32.98 17.34
N PHE A 7 21.41 33.62 16.31
CA PHE A 7 20.06 33.35 15.83
C PHE A 7 20.13 32.13 14.89
N SER A 8 20.29 30.95 15.47
CA SER A 8 20.13 29.68 14.75
C SER A 8 18.64 29.48 14.49
N VAL A 9 18.17 29.93 13.33
CA VAL A 9 16.88 29.49 12.79
C VAL A 9 17.04 28.03 12.38
N CYS A 10 16.63 27.12 13.27
CA CYS A 10 16.32 25.76 12.86
C CYS A 10 15.11 25.84 11.94
N PHE A 11 15.34 25.84 10.63
CA PHE A 11 14.31 25.57 9.63
C PHE A 11 13.95 24.09 9.82
N SER A 12 13.07 23.81 10.79
CA SER A 12 12.47 22.49 10.94
C SER A 12 11.75 22.23 9.63
N SER A 13 12.33 21.40 8.76
CA SER A 13 11.64 20.84 7.62
C SER A 13 10.41 20.15 8.17
N VAL A 14 9.26 20.82 8.11
CA VAL A 14 7.98 20.18 8.33
C VAL A 14 7.88 19.15 7.21
N LEU A 15 8.13 17.90 7.54
CA LEU A 15 7.69 16.78 6.73
C LEU A 15 6.18 16.87 6.70
N LEU A 16 5.65 17.56 5.69
CA LEU A 16 4.25 17.49 5.30
C LEU A 16 4.03 16.08 4.72
N ALA A 17 3.97 15.08 5.60
CA ALA A 17 3.36 13.81 5.23
C ALA A 17 1.91 14.13 4.81
N GLY A 18 1.54 13.74 3.60
CA GLY A 18 0.19 13.93 3.10
C GLY A 18 -0.81 12.98 3.75
N PRO A 19 -2.13 13.23 3.60
CA PRO A 19 -3.16 12.39 4.22
C PRO A 19 -3.07 10.91 3.82
N ILE A 20 -2.54 10.59 2.64
CA ILE A 20 -2.35 9.20 2.21
C ILE A 20 -1.16 8.57 2.96
N CYS A 21 -0.03 9.28 3.06
CA CYS A 21 1.11 8.84 3.85
C CYS A 21 0.74 8.55 5.30
N ASP A 22 -0.06 9.43 5.92
CA ASP A 22 -0.54 9.25 7.30
C ASP A 22 -1.45 8.02 7.43
N PHE A 23 -2.36 7.82 6.47
CA PHE A 23 -3.22 6.65 6.43
C PHE A 23 -2.40 5.35 6.34
N LYS A 24 -1.42 5.29 5.42
CA LYS A 24 -0.52 4.14 5.27
C LYS A 24 0.32 3.91 6.52
N ALA A 25 0.77 4.97 7.18
CA ALA A 25 1.55 4.85 8.42
C ALA A 25 0.71 4.28 9.57
N LYS A 26 -0.57 4.65 9.66
CA LYS A 26 -1.51 4.08 10.63
C LYS A 26 -1.81 2.61 10.34
N ASP A 27 -2.05 2.26 9.08
CA ASP A 27 -2.27 0.87 8.68
C ASP A 27 -1.08 -0.04 9.07
N ILE A 28 0.16 0.39 8.78
CA ILE A 28 1.36 -0.35 9.18
C ILE A 28 1.47 -0.46 10.71
N GLN A 29 1.11 0.59 11.46
CA GLN A 29 1.08 0.53 12.93
C GLN A 29 0.08 -0.49 13.46
N THR A 30 -1.14 -0.55 12.90
CA THR A 30 -2.12 -1.58 13.24
C THR A 30 -1.60 -2.98 12.93
N GLN A 31 -0.91 -3.16 11.80
CA GLN A 31 -0.26 -4.44 11.48
C GLN A 31 0.86 -4.81 12.47
N ILE A 32 1.62 -3.82 12.97
CA ILE A 32 2.64 -4.01 14.01
C ILE A 32 1.98 -4.49 15.31
N GLU A 33 0.91 -3.82 15.75
CA GLU A 33 0.17 -4.21 16.96
C GLU A 33 -0.36 -5.64 16.87
N GLN A 34 -0.90 -6.01 15.71
CA GLN A 34 -1.34 -7.38 15.44
C GLN A 34 -0.17 -8.37 15.45
N ALA A 35 0.96 -8.03 14.82
CA ALA A 35 2.14 -8.89 14.80
C ALA A 35 2.72 -9.13 16.21
N ILE A 36 2.71 -8.09 17.06
CA ILE A 36 3.10 -8.19 18.48
C ILE A 36 2.15 -9.13 19.23
N LYS A 37 0.83 -8.93 19.09
CA LYS A 37 -0.19 -9.73 19.77
C LYS A 37 -0.11 -11.21 19.42
N HIS A 38 0.23 -11.54 18.17
CA HIS A 38 0.31 -12.91 17.67
C HIS A 38 1.73 -13.49 17.64
N ALA A 39 2.72 -12.80 18.25
CA ALA A 39 4.12 -13.22 18.33
C ALA A 39 4.81 -13.52 16.98
N HIS A 40 4.41 -12.84 15.90
CA HIS A 40 5.03 -12.96 14.58
C HIS A 40 6.29 -12.10 14.46
N LYS A 41 7.36 -12.49 15.16
CA LYS A 41 8.61 -11.72 15.28
C LYS A 41 9.27 -11.38 13.93
N ASP A 42 9.22 -12.29 12.96
CA ASP A 42 9.80 -12.05 11.63
C ASP A 42 9.02 -10.98 10.84
N LYS A 43 7.70 -10.92 11.04
CA LYS A 43 6.84 -9.91 10.40
C LYS A 43 7.05 -8.53 11.03
N LEU A 44 7.30 -8.48 12.34
CA LEU A 44 7.49 -7.24 13.09
C LEU A 44 8.66 -6.40 12.55
N ALA A 45 9.84 -6.98 12.42
CA ALA A 45 11.02 -6.26 11.93
C ALA A 45 10.83 -5.70 10.51
N GLY A 46 10.13 -6.43 9.64
CA GLY A 46 9.76 -5.96 8.30
C GLY A 46 8.80 -4.77 8.34
N LEU A 47 7.77 -4.83 9.18
CA LEU A 47 6.79 -3.76 9.34
C LEU A 47 7.39 -2.49 9.95
N GLU A 48 8.26 -2.62 10.96
CA GLU A 48 8.97 -1.48 11.55
C GLU A 48 9.87 -0.78 10.54
N ARG A 49 10.58 -1.56 9.71
CA ARG A 49 11.37 -1.02 8.61
C ARG A 49 10.48 -0.30 7.60
N ALA A 50 9.37 -0.92 7.19
CA ALA A 50 8.43 -0.32 6.25
C ALA A 50 7.85 1.00 6.78
N LEU A 51 7.49 1.06 8.07
CA LEU A 51 7.01 2.28 8.72
C LEU A 51 8.07 3.38 8.72
N LYS A 52 9.33 3.04 9.01
CA LYS A 52 10.44 4.00 9.01
C LYS A 52 10.71 4.57 7.62
N GLU A 53 10.77 3.71 6.61
CA GLU A 53 10.96 4.14 5.21
C GLU A 53 9.82 5.04 4.74
N LEU A 54 8.57 4.67 5.05
CA LEU A 54 7.41 5.49 4.75
C LEU A 54 7.51 6.87 5.42
N LYS A 55 7.84 6.94 6.71
CA LYS A 55 7.96 8.23 7.41
C LYS A 55 9.06 9.15 6.84
N ASN A 56 10.11 8.59 6.26
CA ASN A 56 11.24 9.36 5.76
C ASN A 56 11.07 9.81 4.29
N HIS A 57 10.33 9.03 3.49
CA HIS A 57 10.34 9.16 2.03
C HIS A 57 8.94 9.14 1.39
N CYS A 58 7.86 9.18 2.18
CA CYS A 58 6.53 9.06 1.59
C CYS A 58 6.11 10.30 0.80
N ASP A 59 5.59 10.03 -0.40
CA ASP A 59 4.92 10.95 -1.28
C ASP A 59 3.55 10.36 -1.64
N ASP A 60 2.48 11.08 -1.30
CA ASP A 60 1.08 10.70 -1.58
C ASP A 60 0.87 10.32 -3.06
N THR A 61 1.50 11.05 -3.99
CA THR A 61 1.36 10.81 -5.44
C THR A 61 2.07 9.53 -5.85
N GLU A 62 3.24 9.26 -5.28
CA GLU A 62 3.99 8.04 -5.54
C GLU A 62 3.27 6.81 -4.97
N VAL A 63 2.66 6.93 -3.78
CA VAL A 63 1.86 5.87 -3.17
C VAL A 63 0.64 5.52 -4.02
N LEU A 64 -0.09 6.54 -4.52
CA LEU A 64 -1.23 6.31 -5.43
C LEU A 64 -0.78 5.62 -6.72
N LYS A 65 0.30 6.11 -7.33
CA LYS A 65 0.83 5.54 -8.57
C LYS A 65 1.23 4.07 -8.37
N LYS A 66 1.89 3.73 -7.27
CA LYS A 66 2.25 2.34 -6.94
C LYS A 66 1.03 1.43 -6.82
N SER A 67 -0.06 1.93 -6.24
CA SER A 67 -1.32 1.18 -6.11
C SER A 67 -1.99 0.96 -7.49
N GLN A 68 -2.05 2.01 -8.32
CA GLN A 68 -2.53 1.91 -9.71
C GLN A 68 -1.69 0.93 -10.55
N ASP A 69 -0.36 1.01 -10.44
CA ASP A 69 0.56 0.08 -11.12
C ASP A 69 0.34 -1.37 -10.65
N LYS A 70 0.01 -1.58 -9.36
CA LYS A 70 -0.30 -2.92 -8.83
C LYS A 70 -1.62 -3.45 -9.38
N ILE A 71 -2.67 -2.61 -9.44
CA ILE A 71 -3.94 -2.95 -10.08
C ILE A 71 -3.73 -3.38 -11.53
N ALA A 72 -3.02 -2.59 -12.33
CA ALA A 72 -2.74 -2.92 -13.73
C ALA A 72 -2.00 -4.26 -13.88
N LYS A 73 -1.03 -4.53 -13.00
CA LYS A 73 -0.31 -5.81 -12.97
C LYS A 73 -1.21 -6.98 -12.57
N LEU A 74 -2.15 -6.79 -11.64
CA LEU A 74 -3.10 -7.83 -11.24
C LEU A 74 -4.08 -8.15 -12.36
N GLU A 75 -4.62 -7.13 -13.03
CA GLU A 75 -5.48 -7.31 -14.20
C GLU A 75 -4.78 -8.09 -15.32
N ASP A 76 -3.52 -7.76 -15.62
CA ASP A 76 -2.70 -8.50 -16.61
C ASP A 76 -2.47 -9.95 -16.17
N LYS A 77 -2.12 -10.20 -14.91
CA LYS A 77 -1.97 -11.56 -14.37
C LYS A 77 -3.26 -12.37 -14.43
N ILE A 78 -4.42 -11.75 -14.19
CA ILE A 78 -5.72 -12.41 -14.31
C ILE A 78 -5.98 -12.80 -15.76
N LYS A 79 -5.75 -11.88 -16.72
CA LYS A 79 -5.90 -12.17 -18.15
C LYS A 79 -5.01 -13.34 -18.58
N GLN A 80 -3.73 -13.31 -18.20
CA GLN A 80 -2.80 -14.40 -18.49
C GLN A 80 -3.23 -15.73 -17.87
N ALA A 81 -3.73 -15.71 -16.63
CA ALA A 81 -4.22 -16.90 -15.95
C ALA A 81 -5.49 -17.46 -16.62
N GLN A 82 -6.40 -16.59 -17.09
CA GLN A 82 -7.60 -16.98 -17.85
C GLN A 82 -7.22 -17.61 -19.20
N THR A 83 -6.29 -17.02 -19.95
CA THR A 83 -5.76 -17.63 -21.18
C THR A 83 -5.17 -19.01 -20.88
N LYS A 84 -4.38 -19.12 -19.80
CA LYS A 84 -3.80 -20.40 -19.41
C LYS A 84 -4.83 -21.43 -19.01
N LEU A 85 -5.91 -21.02 -18.35
CA LEU A 85 -7.03 -21.89 -18.01
C LEU A 85 -7.66 -22.51 -19.26
N VAL A 86 -7.91 -21.69 -20.30
CA VAL A 86 -8.45 -22.19 -21.59
C VAL A 86 -7.54 -23.26 -22.20
N GLU A 87 -6.22 -23.01 -22.26
CA GLU A 87 -5.27 -24.01 -22.77
C GLU A 87 -5.28 -25.32 -21.96
N LEU A 88 -5.37 -25.23 -20.64
CA LEU A 88 -5.41 -26.39 -19.76
C LEU A 88 -6.71 -27.19 -19.91
N THR A 89 -7.83 -26.49 -20.13
CA THR A 89 -9.15 -27.07 -20.43
C THR A 89 -9.11 -27.83 -21.75
N SER A 90 -8.60 -27.22 -22.83
CA SER A 90 -8.45 -27.89 -24.12
C SER A 90 -7.50 -29.11 -24.05
N ALA A 91 -6.53 -29.09 -23.15
CA ALA A 91 -5.60 -30.19 -22.92
C ALA A 91 -6.08 -31.25 -21.91
N GLY A 92 -7.29 -31.13 -21.35
CA GLY A 92 -7.88 -32.09 -20.41
C GLY A 92 -7.12 -32.22 -19.08
N LYS A 93 -6.41 -31.18 -18.63
CA LYS A 93 -5.52 -31.24 -17.44
C LYS A 93 -6.25 -30.87 -16.15
N GLU A 94 -7.23 -31.66 -15.72
CA GLU A 94 -8.15 -31.36 -14.61
C GLU A 94 -7.49 -30.85 -13.32
N SER A 95 -6.41 -31.48 -12.86
CA SER A 95 -5.70 -31.04 -11.65
C SER A 95 -5.08 -29.66 -11.79
N LYS A 96 -4.59 -29.31 -12.99
CA LYS A 96 -4.03 -28.00 -13.29
C LYS A 96 -5.12 -26.95 -13.50
N ILE A 97 -6.28 -27.32 -14.04
CA ILE A 97 -7.47 -26.47 -14.16
C ILE A 97 -7.91 -26.00 -12.77
N LYS A 98 -8.15 -26.93 -11.84
CA LYS A 98 -8.55 -26.58 -10.46
C LYS A 98 -7.55 -25.65 -9.77
N LYS A 99 -6.24 -25.90 -9.94
CA LYS A 99 -5.19 -25.03 -9.38
C LYS A 99 -5.20 -23.64 -10.03
N MET A 100 -5.47 -23.55 -11.33
CA MET A 100 -5.55 -22.28 -12.04
C MET A 100 -6.79 -21.49 -11.64
N ASP A 101 -7.96 -22.13 -11.47
CA ASP A 101 -9.18 -21.49 -10.98
C ASP A 101 -8.98 -20.87 -9.58
N MET A 102 -8.33 -21.61 -8.67
CA MET A 102 -7.98 -21.08 -7.35
C MET A 102 -7.05 -19.87 -7.46
N LYS A 103 -6.07 -19.90 -8.38
CA LYS A 103 -5.16 -18.77 -8.62
C LYS A 103 -5.91 -17.55 -9.16
N ILE A 104 -6.85 -17.74 -10.08
CA ILE A 104 -7.67 -16.63 -10.62
C ILE A 104 -8.48 -16.01 -9.50
N LYS A 105 -9.15 -16.81 -8.66
CA LYS A 105 -9.92 -16.32 -7.51
C LYS A 105 -9.06 -15.53 -6.52
N ALA A 106 -7.86 -16.03 -6.22
CA ALA A 106 -6.92 -15.34 -5.34
C ALA A 106 -6.49 -13.99 -5.92
N LEU A 107 -6.17 -13.93 -7.22
CA LEU A 107 -5.81 -12.69 -7.90
C LEU A 107 -6.98 -11.70 -7.96
N GLN A 108 -8.22 -12.18 -8.13
CA GLN A 108 -9.42 -11.34 -8.11
C GLN A 108 -9.66 -10.74 -6.72
N SER A 109 -9.48 -11.52 -5.66
CA SER A 109 -9.55 -11.02 -4.28
C SER A 109 -8.49 -9.95 -4.02
N GLU A 110 -7.24 -10.19 -4.44
CA GLU A 110 -6.16 -9.21 -4.29
C GLU A 110 -6.41 -7.93 -5.10
N LEU A 111 -7.03 -8.05 -6.28
CA LEU A 111 -7.42 -6.91 -7.11
C LEU A 111 -8.50 -6.07 -6.43
N GLU A 112 -9.54 -6.70 -5.88
CA GLU A 112 -10.62 -6.02 -5.16
C GLU A 112 -10.10 -5.30 -3.91
N GLU A 113 -9.23 -5.95 -3.13
CA GLU A 113 -8.58 -5.33 -1.97
C GLU A 113 -7.78 -4.09 -2.36
N GLU A 114 -6.98 -4.17 -3.43
CA GLU A 114 -6.17 -3.03 -3.89
C GLU A 114 -7.02 -1.90 -4.47
N GLN A 115 -8.12 -2.22 -5.18
CA GLN A 115 -9.07 -1.23 -5.67
C GLN A 115 -9.77 -0.49 -4.51
N ASN A 116 -10.19 -1.21 -3.48
CA ASN A 116 -10.79 -0.63 -2.28
C ASN A 116 -9.80 0.27 -1.52
N GLU A 117 -8.55 -0.14 -1.40
CA GLU A 117 -7.49 0.68 -0.81
C GLU A 117 -7.22 1.94 -1.63
N LEU A 118 -7.13 1.83 -2.96
CA LEU A 118 -6.96 2.98 -3.84
C LEU A 118 -8.13 3.97 -3.70
N GLU A 119 -9.37 3.50 -3.66
CA GLU A 119 -10.55 4.34 -3.47
C GLU A 119 -10.49 5.09 -2.14
N LYS A 120 -10.17 4.41 -1.03
CA LYS A 120 -9.98 5.05 0.29
C LYS A 120 -8.94 6.16 0.20
N MET A 121 -7.77 5.88 -0.39
CA MET A 121 -6.70 6.87 -0.54
C MET A 121 -7.14 8.08 -1.37
N GLN A 122 -7.89 7.88 -2.44
CA GLN A 122 -8.44 8.98 -3.25
C GLN A 122 -9.47 9.82 -2.48
N ASN A 123 -10.30 9.19 -1.65
CA ASN A 123 -11.29 9.89 -0.84
C ASN A 123 -10.64 10.75 0.26
N LEU A 124 -9.49 10.35 0.78
CA LEU A 124 -8.69 11.16 1.71
C LEU A 124 -8.19 12.48 1.08
N LEU A 125 -7.90 12.48 -0.23
CA LEU A 125 -7.52 13.71 -0.94
C LEU A 125 -8.72 14.64 -1.16
N LYS A 126 -9.89 14.07 -1.50
CA LYS A 126 -11.12 14.85 -1.72
C LYS A 126 -11.60 15.54 -0.44
N THR A 127 -11.55 14.84 0.69
CA THR A 127 -11.99 15.37 2.00
C THR A 127 -11.09 16.49 2.52
N LYS A 128 -9.77 16.41 2.30
CA LYS A 128 -8.85 17.51 2.61
C LYS A 128 -9.14 18.77 1.78
N ALA A 129 -9.49 18.62 0.51
CA ALA A 129 -9.84 19.75 -0.36
C ALA A 129 -11.11 20.49 0.08
N THR A 130 -12.04 19.81 0.76
CA THR A 130 -13.27 20.43 1.30
C THR A 130 -13.10 21.11 2.66
N GLN A 131 -11.96 20.92 3.34
CA GLN A 131 -11.67 21.53 4.65
C GLN A 131 -10.78 22.78 4.56
N SER A 132 -10.34 23.18 3.36
CA SER A 132 -9.56 24.42 3.17
C SER A 132 -10.42 25.65 2.82
N ASP A 133 -11.74 25.52 2.78
CA ASP A 133 -12.71 26.57 2.44
C ASP A 133 -13.63 26.97 3.63
N SER A 134 -13.22 26.73 4.88
CA SER A 134 -13.96 27.19 6.08
C SER A 134 -13.05 27.71 7.18
#